data_AF-A0A2T4I5I8-F1
#
_entry.id   AF-A0A2T4I5I8-F1
#
_cell.length_a   1.000
_cell.length_b   1.000
_cell.length_c   1.000
_cell.angle_alpha   90.00
_cell.angle_beta   90.00
_cell.angle_gamma   90.00
#
_symmetry.space_group_name_H-M   'P 1'
#
loop_
_entity.id
_entity.type
_entity.pdbx_description
1 polymer ?
#
loop_
_entity_poly.entity_id
_entity_poly.type
_entity_poly.pdbx_seq_one_letter_code
_entity_poly.pdbx_strand_id
1 'polypeptide(L)'
;MRAPSPSRRRGHRQKAASSPAAGDASARARKPSTRWRGKYLFDNAAEFLAGAHRLRAAGDSHSREVLFHLIGCAVELSLKSYLHFRGWNDDRCRHEVRHDLVKALAAAERLGLHRRHPEVRMLTRILSPYYRCHRIRELAKRNPAPISPERALRAAEGLLDDVLAAVAERPRPKG
;
A
#
# COMPACT_ATOMS: atom_id res chain seq x y z
N MET A 1 -29.66 77.58 53.59
CA MET A 1 -29.35 77.91 52.17
C MET A 1 -30.01 76.87 51.27
N ARG A 2 -30.80 77.34 50.28
CA ARG A 2 -31.33 76.73 49.02
C ARG A 2 -31.92 75.28 49.00
N ALA A 3 -33.19 75.19 48.61
CA ALA A 3 -33.83 74.10 47.84
C ALA A 3 -33.72 74.41 46.30
N PRO A 4 -34.30 73.67 45.31
CA PRO A 4 -34.80 72.27 45.18
C PRO A 4 -34.28 71.53 43.89
N SER A 5 -34.88 70.37 43.54
CA SER A 5 -34.72 69.40 42.40
C SER A 5 -34.77 69.97 40.95
N PRO A 6 -34.94 69.22 39.81
CA PRO A 6 -34.73 67.81 39.36
C PRO A 6 -34.08 67.68 37.92
N SER A 7 -33.93 66.47 37.34
CA SER A 7 -34.11 66.07 35.89
C SER A 7 -33.21 64.89 35.45
N ARG A 8 -33.75 63.71 35.12
CA ARG A 8 -34.23 63.18 33.81
C ARG A 8 -33.18 63.07 32.67
N ARG A 9 -32.93 61.83 32.20
CA ARG A 9 -32.93 61.32 30.79
C ARG A 9 -32.44 59.86 30.79
N ARG A 10 -33.30 58.84 30.63
CA ARG A 10 -33.73 58.17 29.37
C ARG A 10 -32.62 57.93 28.35
N GLY A 11 -32.29 56.65 28.14
CA GLY A 11 -31.53 56.12 27.01
C GLY A 11 -31.78 54.62 26.85
N HIS A 12 -32.75 54.26 26.02
CA HIS A 12 -32.91 52.93 25.43
C HIS A 12 -31.68 52.53 24.61
N ARG A 13 -31.20 51.28 24.70
CA ARG A 13 -31.03 50.45 23.48
C ARG A 13 -30.68 48.98 23.78
N GLN A 14 -31.62 48.14 23.33
CA GLN A 14 -31.43 46.89 22.57
C GLN A 14 -30.62 45.74 23.17
N LYS A 15 -31.38 44.72 23.60
CA LYS A 15 -31.01 43.30 23.53
C LYS A 15 -30.52 42.98 22.12
N ALA A 16 -29.26 42.58 21.99
CA ALA A 16 -28.76 41.89 20.82
C ALA A 16 -28.81 40.38 21.07
N ALA A 17 -29.27 39.68 20.04
CA ALA A 17 -29.67 38.29 20.04
C ALA A 17 -28.51 37.31 20.25
N SER A 18 -28.85 36.19 20.87
CA SER A 18 -28.07 34.97 20.96
C SER A 18 -27.54 34.55 19.59
N SER A 19 -26.22 34.41 19.46
CA SER A 19 -25.60 33.72 18.34
C SER A 19 -25.78 32.20 18.51
N PRO A 20 -26.13 31.45 17.45
CA PRO A 20 -26.23 30.00 17.52
C PRO A 20 -24.83 29.40 17.60
N ALA A 21 -24.73 28.34 18.40
CA ALA A 21 -23.54 27.52 18.56
C ALA A 21 -22.95 27.14 17.20
N ALA A 22 -21.68 27.50 17.00
CA ALA A 22 -20.86 26.93 15.95
C ALA A 22 -20.84 25.42 16.17
N GLY A 23 -21.58 24.71 15.31
CA GLY A 23 -21.54 23.26 15.24
C GLY A 23 -20.09 22.86 15.03
N ASP A 24 -19.60 22.09 15.99
CA ASP A 24 -18.28 21.48 16.02
C ASP A 24 -18.23 20.39 14.94
N ALA A 25 -18.28 20.81 13.68
CA ALA A 25 -17.97 19.99 12.52
C ALA A 25 -16.46 19.92 12.41
N SER A 26 -15.85 19.29 13.43
CA SER A 26 -14.50 18.75 13.31
C SER A 26 -14.55 17.78 12.13
N ALA A 27 -14.10 18.28 10.99
CA ALA A 27 -13.79 17.49 9.81
C ALA A 27 -12.80 16.42 10.26
N ARG A 28 -13.31 15.25 10.68
CA ARG A 28 -12.54 14.02 10.72
C ARG A 28 -11.96 13.89 9.33
N ALA A 29 -10.68 14.23 9.17
CA ALA A 29 -9.92 14.02 7.97
C ALA A 29 -10.24 12.59 7.50
N ARG A 30 -10.99 12.45 6.40
CA ARG A 30 -11.37 11.15 5.87
C ARG A 30 -10.06 10.44 5.59
N LYS A 31 -9.73 9.43 6.42
CA LYS A 31 -8.55 8.61 6.19
C LYS A 31 -8.63 8.15 4.73
N PRO A 32 -7.58 8.38 3.91
CA PRO A 32 -7.61 8.01 2.51
C PRO A 32 -8.01 6.55 2.40
N SER A 33 -8.94 6.25 1.49
CA SER A 33 -9.48 4.90 1.36
C SER A 33 -8.34 3.91 1.12
N THR A 34 -8.39 2.75 1.79
CA THR A 34 -7.40 1.69 1.58
C THR A 34 -7.33 1.25 0.12
N ARG A 35 -8.41 1.43 -0.66
CA ARG A 35 -8.46 1.17 -2.10
C ARG A 35 -7.56 2.08 -2.93
N TRP A 36 -7.50 3.38 -2.64
CA TRP A 36 -6.57 4.29 -3.34
C TRP A 36 -5.12 3.86 -3.10
N ARG A 37 -4.79 3.54 -1.85
CA ARG A 37 -3.47 3.06 -1.48
C ARG A 37 -3.14 1.72 -2.17
N GLY A 38 -4.12 0.81 -2.23
CA GLY A 38 -4.00 -0.44 -2.98
C GLY A 38 -3.66 -0.20 -4.45
N LYS A 39 -4.39 0.70 -5.13
CA LYS A 39 -4.11 1.04 -6.53
C LYS A 39 -2.70 1.64 -6.69
N TYR A 40 -2.33 2.60 -5.86
CA TYR A 40 -1.01 3.23 -5.91
C TYR A 40 0.13 2.20 -5.78
N LEU A 41 0.00 1.24 -4.86
CA LEU A 41 0.98 0.17 -4.70
C LEU A 41 1.04 -0.75 -5.93
N PHE A 42 -0.11 -1.02 -6.56
CA PHE A 42 -0.18 -1.82 -7.79
C PHE A 42 0.55 -1.12 -8.95
N ASP A 43 0.27 0.17 -9.16
CA ASP A 43 0.89 0.96 -10.23
C ASP A 43 2.43 0.95 -10.05
N ASN A 44 2.93 1.19 -8.84
CA ASN A 44 4.36 1.11 -8.54
C ASN A 44 4.93 -0.31 -8.78
N ALA A 45 4.19 -1.36 -8.42
CA ALA A 45 4.63 -2.73 -8.65
C ALA A 45 4.86 -3.01 -10.14
N ALA A 46 3.95 -2.52 -11.00
CA ALA A 46 4.06 -2.64 -12.45
C ALA A 46 5.28 -1.85 -12.99
N GLU A 47 5.56 -0.67 -12.45
CA GLU A 47 6.75 0.12 -12.82
C GLU A 47 8.06 -0.59 -12.47
N PHE A 48 8.14 -1.19 -11.27
CA PHE A 48 9.30 -2.00 -10.87
C PHE A 48 9.49 -3.22 -11.77
N LEU A 49 8.41 -3.92 -12.12
CA LEU A 49 8.48 -5.05 -13.05
C LEU A 49 8.91 -4.61 -14.44
N ALA A 50 8.38 -3.50 -14.96
CA ALA A 50 8.80 -2.93 -16.24
C ALA A 50 10.30 -2.55 -16.23
N GLY A 51 10.80 -2.00 -15.12
CA GLY A 51 12.23 -1.77 -14.91
C GLY A 51 13.06 -3.05 -14.99
N ALA A 52 12.58 -4.13 -14.37
CA ALA A 52 13.23 -5.44 -14.39
C ALA A 52 13.31 -6.01 -15.82
N HIS A 53 12.25 -5.86 -16.62
CA HIS A 53 12.26 -6.26 -18.03
C HIS A 53 13.27 -5.47 -18.87
N ARG A 54 13.30 -4.14 -18.72
CA ARG A 54 14.27 -3.28 -19.44
C ARG A 54 15.71 -3.68 -19.10
N LEU A 55 15.98 -3.93 -17.83
CA LEU A 55 17.29 -4.36 -17.37
C LEU A 55 17.68 -5.73 -17.96
N ARG A 56 16.74 -6.69 -18.01
CA ARG A 56 16.98 -8.00 -18.63
C ARG A 56 17.28 -7.87 -20.13
N ALA A 57 16.55 -7.02 -20.83
CA ALA A 57 16.72 -6.78 -22.27
C ALA A 57 18.09 -6.14 -22.60
N ALA A 58 18.63 -5.32 -21.69
CA ALA A 58 19.95 -4.70 -21.86
C ALA A 58 21.13 -5.68 -21.72
N GLY A 59 20.92 -6.88 -21.17
CA GLY A 59 21.91 -7.97 -21.22
C GLY A 59 23.12 -7.88 -20.28
N ASP A 60 23.16 -6.92 -19.36
CA ASP A 60 24.29 -6.79 -18.42
C ASP A 60 24.28 -7.87 -17.31
N SER A 61 25.46 -8.33 -16.91
CA SER A 61 25.66 -9.38 -15.89
C SER A 61 25.79 -8.85 -14.46
N HIS A 62 26.27 -7.60 -14.28
CA HIS A 62 26.21 -6.88 -12.99
C HIS A 62 24.76 -6.58 -12.57
N SER A 63 23.84 -6.66 -13.53
CA SER A 63 22.41 -6.46 -13.36
C SER A 63 21.69 -7.49 -12.49
N ARG A 64 22.28 -8.65 -12.14
CA ARG A 64 21.53 -9.69 -11.39
C ARG A 64 21.05 -9.22 -10.02
N GLU A 65 21.86 -8.44 -9.30
CA GLU A 65 21.49 -7.88 -8.00
C GLU A 65 20.32 -6.91 -8.16
N VAL A 66 20.47 -5.93 -9.06
CA VAL A 66 19.44 -4.93 -9.34
C VAL A 66 18.16 -5.61 -9.84
N LEU A 67 18.29 -6.61 -10.72
CA LEU A 67 17.16 -7.37 -11.24
C LEU A 67 16.36 -8.05 -10.13
N PHE A 68 17.02 -8.81 -9.25
CA PHE A 68 16.33 -9.47 -8.14
C PHE A 68 15.78 -8.48 -7.13
N HIS A 69 16.39 -7.31 -6.96
CA HIS A 69 15.84 -6.24 -6.14
C HIS A 69 14.55 -5.67 -6.73
N LEU A 70 14.54 -5.33 -8.02
CA LEU A 70 13.35 -4.82 -8.73
C LEU A 70 12.20 -5.85 -8.68
N ILE A 71 12.50 -7.13 -8.93
CA ILE A 71 11.53 -8.22 -8.82
C ILE A 71 10.99 -8.32 -7.37
N GLY A 72 11.86 -8.24 -6.37
CA GLY A 72 11.45 -8.23 -4.95
C GLY A 72 10.47 -7.11 -4.63
N CYS A 73 10.76 -5.89 -5.10
CA CYS A 73 9.88 -4.72 -4.95
C CYS A 73 8.53 -4.93 -5.65
N ALA A 74 8.54 -5.42 -6.90
CA ALA A 74 7.31 -5.70 -7.64
C ALA A 74 6.42 -6.73 -6.90
N VAL A 75 7.01 -7.82 -6.39
CA VAL A 75 6.30 -8.85 -5.63
C VAL A 75 5.76 -8.29 -4.30
N GLU A 76 6.57 -7.56 -3.54
CA GLU A 76 6.14 -6.94 -2.28
C GLU A 76 4.93 -6.03 -2.49
N LEU A 77 5.05 -5.10 -3.44
CA LEU A 77 4.05 -4.07 -3.68
C LEU A 77 2.76 -4.66 -4.26
N SER A 78 2.85 -5.69 -5.11
CA SER A 78 1.67 -6.43 -5.60
C SER A 78 0.89 -7.09 -4.47
N LEU A 79 1.59 -7.76 -3.56
CA LEU A 79 0.95 -8.42 -2.42
C LEU A 79 0.35 -7.40 -1.46
N LYS A 80 1.08 -6.33 -1.13
CA LYS A 80 0.55 -5.26 -0.28
C LYS A 80 -0.64 -4.56 -0.93
N SER A 81 -0.60 -4.33 -2.24
CA SER A 81 -1.74 -3.81 -2.98
C SER A 81 -3.00 -4.65 -2.75
N TYR A 82 -2.90 -5.97 -2.95
CA TYR A 82 -4.01 -6.88 -2.69
C TYR A 82 -4.51 -6.82 -1.24
N LEU A 83 -3.60 -6.83 -0.26
CA LEU A 83 -3.95 -6.71 1.16
C LEU A 83 -4.72 -5.40 1.43
N HIS A 84 -4.32 -4.28 0.82
CA HIS A 84 -5.01 -3.00 0.92
C HIS A 84 -6.41 -3.03 0.29
N PHE A 85 -6.59 -3.69 -0.85
CA PHE A 85 -7.92 -3.93 -1.42
C PHE A 85 -8.80 -4.81 -0.53
N ARG A 86 -8.19 -5.65 0.31
CA ARG A 86 -8.86 -6.44 1.36
C ARG A 86 -8.94 -5.73 2.72
N GLY A 87 -8.66 -4.42 2.78
CA GLY A 87 -8.89 -3.58 3.96
C GLY A 87 -7.71 -3.45 4.92
N TRP A 88 -6.53 -3.97 4.57
CA TRP A 88 -5.31 -3.71 5.37
C TRP A 88 -4.85 -2.27 5.19
N ASN A 89 -4.16 -1.74 6.20
CA ASN A 89 -3.49 -0.43 6.17
C ASN A 89 -1.97 -0.58 6.21
N ASP A 90 -1.24 0.52 6.01
CA ASP A 90 0.22 0.50 5.98
C ASP A 90 0.83 0.02 7.30
N ASP A 91 0.23 0.37 8.44
CA ASP A 91 0.71 -0.04 9.77
C ASP A 91 0.64 -1.55 9.94
N ARG A 92 -0.50 -2.16 9.60
CA ARG A 92 -0.66 -3.62 9.64
C ARG A 92 0.31 -4.30 8.70
N CYS A 93 0.47 -3.79 7.47
CA CYS A 93 1.46 -4.30 6.53
C CYS A 93 2.89 -4.19 7.10
N ARG A 94 3.24 -3.09 7.78
CA ARG A 94 4.56 -2.87 8.39
C ARG A 94 4.82 -3.83 9.55
N HIS A 95 3.83 -4.05 10.42
CA HIS A 95 3.96 -4.88 11.61
C HIS A 95 3.91 -6.38 11.29
N GLU A 96 3.01 -6.82 10.41
CA GLU A 96 2.78 -8.24 10.18
C GLU A 96 3.66 -8.85 9.08
N VAL A 97 3.91 -8.11 7.99
CA VAL A 97 4.61 -8.67 6.81
C VAL A 97 5.94 -7.98 6.48
N ARG A 98 6.02 -6.64 6.61
CA ARG A 98 7.20 -5.83 6.26
C ARG A 98 7.76 -6.17 4.88
N HIS A 99 9.00 -6.65 4.79
CA HIS A 99 9.68 -7.09 3.56
C HIS A 99 9.70 -8.62 3.43
N ASP A 100 8.96 -9.35 4.27
CA ASP A 100 8.90 -10.81 4.21
C ASP A 100 7.84 -11.25 3.19
N LEU A 101 8.32 -11.62 2.00
CA LEU A 101 7.47 -11.98 0.87
C LEU A 101 6.66 -13.25 1.13
N VAL A 102 7.18 -14.17 1.94
CA VAL A 102 6.47 -15.41 2.29
C VAL A 102 5.28 -15.08 3.19
N LYS A 103 5.46 -14.20 4.19
CA LYS A 103 4.36 -13.73 5.04
C LYS A 103 3.32 -12.94 4.25
N ALA A 104 3.78 -12.05 3.36
CA ALA A 104 2.89 -11.29 2.49
C ALA A 104 2.03 -12.20 1.60
N LEU A 105 2.64 -13.24 1.00
CA LEU A 105 1.93 -14.20 0.17
C LEU A 105 0.92 -15.01 0.99
N ALA A 106 1.33 -15.53 2.14
CA ALA A 106 0.45 -16.30 3.02
C ALA A 106 -0.74 -15.46 3.53
N ALA A 107 -0.53 -14.17 3.82
CA ALA A 107 -1.60 -13.25 4.17
C ALA A 107 -2.58 -13.03 3.01
N ALA A 108 -2.07 -12.82 1.78
CA ALA A 108 -2.91 -12.66 0.60
C ALA A 108 -3.73 -13.93 0.29
N GLU A 109 -3.11 -15.11 0.37
CA GLU A 109 -3.78 -16.41 0.16
C GLU A 109 -4.90 -16.64 1.19
N ARG A 110 -4.67 -16.33 2.47
CA ARG A 110 -5.71 -16.40 3.51
C ARG A 110 -6.90 -15.47 3.26
N LEU A 111 -6.69 -14.38 2.53
CA LEU A 111 -7.72 -13.44 2.11
C LEU A 111 -8.28 -13.76 0.72
N GLY A 112 -8.04 -14.97 0.20
CA GLY A 112 -8.64 -15.47 -1.03
C GLY A 112 -7.89 -15.11 -2.31
N LEU A 113 -6.62 -14.69 -2.26
CA LEU A 113 -5.83 -14.59 -3.50
C LEU A 113 -5.60 -16.01 -4.03
N HIS A 114 -6.08 -16.30 -5.24
CA HIS A 114 -5.86 -17.57 -5.91
C HIS A 114 -4.77 -17.40 -6.95
N ARG A 115 -3.65 -18.11 -6.76
CA ARG A 115 -2.51 -18.02 -7.66
C ARG A 115 -2.68 -19.00 -8.81
N ARG A 116 -2.58 -18.53 -10.04
CA ARG A 116 -2.58 -19.40 -11.23
C ARG A 116 -1.20 -20.01 -11.48
N HIS A 117 -0.13 -19.33 -11.04
CA HIS A 117 1.24 -19.75 -11.27
C HIS A 117 1.90 -20.34 -10.01
N PRO A 118 2.24 -21.64 -9.97
CA PRO A 118 2.89 -22.26 -8.80
C PRO A 118 4.26 -21.63 -8.48
N GLU A 119 4.94 -21.07 -9.48
CA GLU A 119 6.27 -20.45 -9.38
C GLU A 119 6.31 -19.27 -8.42
N VAL A 120 5.21 -18.56 -8.18
CA VAL A 120 5.14 -17.43 -7.23
C VAL A 120 5.55 -17.86 -5.82
N ARG A 121 5.10 -19.05 -5.39
CA ARG A 121 5.46 -19.59 -4.07
C ARG A 121 6.94 -19.95 -4.00
N MET A 122 7.50 -20.47 -5.09
CA MET A 122 8.93 -20.77 -5.18
C MET A 122 9.76 -19.48 -5.16
N LEU A 123 9.37 -18.47 -5.96
CA LEU A 123 10.01 -17.16 -6.02
C LEU A 123 10.07 -16.50 -4.64
N THR A 124 8.94 -16.42 -3.93
CA THR A 124 8.89 -15.79 -2.60
C THR A 124 9.76 -16.53 -1.57
N ARG A 125 9.81 -17.87 -1.61
CA ARG A 125 10.70 -18.66 -0.74
C ARG A 125 12.19 -18.41 -1.03
N ILE A 126 12.55 -18.23 -2.29
CA ILE A 126 13.95 -17.96 -2.68
C ILE A 126 14.35 -16.53 -2.34
N LEU A 127 13.50 -15.54 -2.65
CA LEU A 127 13.81 -14.12 -2.45
C LEU A 127 13.73 -13.69 -0.98
N SER A 128 12.71 -14.13 -0.23
CA SER A 128 12.38 -13.57 1.10
C SER A 128 13.55 -13.56 2.09
N PRO A 129 14.35 -14.65 2.25
CA PRO A 129 15.47 -14.67 3.19
C PRO A 129 16.51 -13.57 2.94
N TYR A 130 16.73 -13.21 1.68
CA TYR A 130 17.67 -12.17 1.27
C TYR A 130 17.04 -10.79 1.26
N TYR A 131 15.83 -10.69 0.70
CA TYR A 131 15.14 -9.43 0.51
C TYR A 131 14.81 -8.76 1.83
N ARG A 132 14.27 -9.51 2.80
CA ARG A 132 13.87 -8.96 4.11
C ARG A 132 15.04 -8.44 4.96
N CYS A 133 16.25 -8.85 4.63
CA CYS A 133 17.49 -8.46 5.31
C CYS A 133 18.39 -7.57 4.44
N HIS A 134 17.90 -7.06 3.30
CA HIS A 134 18.65 -6.23 2.35
C HIS A 134 19.94 -6.90 1.83
N ARG A 135 19.92 -8.22 1.64
CA ARG A 135 21.06 -9.06 1.22
C ARG A 135 20.90 -9.64 -0.19
N ILE A 136 20.17 -8.96 -1.07
CA ILE A 136 19.96 -9.43 -2.46
C ILE A 136 21.29 -9.66 -3.20
N ARG A 137 22.33 -8.88 -2.88
CA ARG A 137 23.70 -9.10 -3.37
C ARG A 137 24.21 -10.53 -3.12
N GLU A 138 23.89 -11.12 -1.97
CA GLU A 138 24.31 -12.50 -1.64
C GLU A 138 23.61 -13.51 -2.54
N LEU A 139 22.31 -13.33 -2.82
CA LEU A 139 21.58 -14.17 -3.76
C LEU A 139 22.12 -14.02 -5.19
N ALA A 140 22.41 -12.79 -5.62
CA ALA A 140 22.91 -12.51 -6.96
C ALA A 140 24.24 -13.21 -7.25
N LYS A 141 25.10 -13.37 -6.23
CA LYS A 141 26.39 -14.07 -6.33
C LYS A 141 26.29 -15.60 -6.38
N ARG A 142 25.12 -16.20 -6.11
CA ARG A 142 24.97 -17.66 -6.11
C ARG A 142 25.07 -18.25 -7.52
N ASN A 143 25.87 -19.31 -7.64
CA ASN A 143 26.06 -20.11 -8.84
C ASN A 143 26.08 -21.62 -8.47
N PRO A 144 25.20 -22.47 -9.04
CA PRO A 144 24.10 -22.10 -9.92
C PRO A 144 23.08 -21.19 -9.22
N ALA A 145 22.39 -20.36 -9.99
CA ALA A 145 21.34 -19.49 -9.47
C ALA A 145 20.18 -20.35 -8.95
N PRO A 146 19.66 -20.13 -7.72
CA PRO A 146 18.51 -20.89 -7.21
C PRO A 146 17.23 -20.72 -8.05
N ILE A 147 17.14 -19.61 -8.79
CA ILE A 147 16.10 -19.34 -9.79
C ILE A 147 16.72 -18.58 -10.95
N SER A 148 16.33 -18.92 -12.18
CA SER A 148 16.77 -18.15 -13.35
C SER A 148 16.07 -16.79 -13.39
N PRO A 149 16.73 -15.74 -13.92
CA PRO A 149 16.12 -14.43 -14.17
C PRO A 149 14.76 -14.50 -14.88
N GLU A 150 14.63 -15.33 -15.91
CA GLU A 150 13.42 -15.47 -16.73
C GLU A 150 12.28 -16.08 -15.92
N ARG A 151 12.59 -17.12 -15.13
CA ARG A 151 11.60 -17.77 -14.29
C ARG A 151 11.15 -16.85 -13.15
N ALA A 152 12.04 -16.01 -12.63
CA ALA A 152 11.70 -15.00 -11.63
C ALA A 152 10.79 -13.91 -12.20
N LEU A 153 11.08 -13.40 -13.40
CA LEU A 153 10.25 -12.42 -14.11
C LEU A 153 8.85 -12.96 -14.39
N ARG A 154 8.74 -14.14 -15.01
CA ARG A 154 7.44 -14.77 -15.31
C ARG A 154 6.58 -14.99 -14.07
N ALA A 155 7.21 -15.38 -12.95
CA ALA A 155 6.49 -15.55 -11.69
C ALA A 155 6.01 -14.21 -11.11
N ALA A 156 6.78 -13.13 -11.23
CA ALA A 156 6.35 -11.81 -10.79
C ALA A 156 5.22 -11.25 -11.66
N GLU A 157 5.31 -11.42 -12.99
CA GLU A 157 4.26 -11.05 -13.95
C GLU A 157 2.94 -11.77 -13.66
N GLY A 158 2.98 -13.10 -13.53
CA GLY A 158 1.79 -13.89 -13.20
C GLY A 158 1.16 -13.49 -11.86
N LEU A 159 1.95 -13.05 -10.88
CA LEU A 159 1.41 -12.52 -9.63
C LEU A 159 0.67 -11.19 -9.83
N LEU A 160 1.19 -10.27 -10.65
CA LEU A 160 0.49 -9.02 -10.96
C LEU A 160 -0.85 -9.32 -11.65
N ASP A 161 -0.87 -10.26 -12.60
CA ASP A 161 -2.09 -10.68 -13.29
C ASP A 161 -3.11 -11.29 -12.32
N ASP A 162 -2.65 -12.14 -11.39
CA ASP A 162 -3.51 -12.72 -10.34
C ASP A 162 -4.10 -11.65 -9.43
N VAL A 163 -3.32 -10.64 -9.03
CA VAL A 163 -3.80 -9.53 -8.22
C VAL A 163 -4.79 -8.66 -9.00
N LEU A 164 -4.50 -8.34 -10.25
CA LEU A 164 -5.38 -7.54 -11.10
C LEU A 164 -6.74 -8.21 -11.28
N ALA A 165 -6.74 -9.51 -11.61
CA ALA A 165 -7.96 -10.30 -11.75
C ALA A 165 -8.76 -10.33 -10.44
N ALA A 166 -8.11 -10.63 -9.31
CA ALA A 166 -8.78 -10.75 -8.02
C ALA A 166 -9.35 -9.42 -7.48
N VAL A 167 -8.81 -8.28 -7.91
CA VAL A 167 -9.31 -6.94 -7.55
C VAL A 167 -10.45 -6.49 -8.47
N ALA A 168 -10.43 -6.90 -9.75
CA ALA A 168 -11.50 -6.64 -10.70
C ALA A 168 -12.77 -7.44 -10.36
N GLU A 169 -12.60 -8.67 -9.84
CA GLU A 169 -13.68 -9.46 -9.25
C GLU A 169 -14.20 -8.78 -7.98
N ARG A 170 -15.26 -7.98 -8.10
CA ARG A 170 -15.93 -7.36 -6.94
C ARG A 170 -16.24 -8.44 -5.89
N PRO A 171 -15.92 -8.22 -4.59
CA PRO A 171 -16.49 -9.06 -3.55
C PRO A 171 -18.02 -8.91 -3.61
N ARG A 172 -18.75 -10.01 -3.84
CA ARG A 172 -20.20 -9.98 -3.62
C ARG A 172 -20.42 -9.66 -2.14
N PRO A 173 -21.27 -8.68 -1.79
CA PRO A 173 -21.65 -8.51 -0.40
C PRO A 173 -22.30 -9.82 0.07
N LYS A 174 -21.82 -10.35 1.19
CA LYS A 174 -22.59 -11.36 1.93
C LYS A 174 -23.80 -10.60 2.48
N GLY A 175 -24.98 -10.94 1.97
CA GLY A 175 -26.26 -10.48 2.51
C GLY A 175 -26.48 -10.96 3.93
#